data_AF-A0A0C2Z1Y4-F1
#
_entry.id   AF-A0A0C2Z1Y4-F1
#
_cell.length_a   1.000
_cell.length_b   1.000
_cell.length_c   1.000
_cell.angle_alpha   90.00
_cell.angle_beta   90.00
_cell.angle_gamma   90.00
#
_symmetry.space_group_name_H-M   'P 1'
#
loop_
_entity.id
_entity.type
_entity.pdbx_description
1 polymer ?
#
loop_
_entity_poly.entity_id
_entity_poly.type
_entity_poly.pdbx_seq_one_letter_code
_entity_poly.pdbx_strand_id
1 'polypeptide(L)'
;MNKIIHLLLFILINSLMAEEGKEVFETYCWGCHHQTAVAFGPPFEEMASKRTQEEIRAMITNPKEVSKALGYTRNAMPPFQLSDENLTAITDYILSYKPDENSTKERQ
;
A
#
# COMPACT_ATOMS: atom_id res chain seq x y z
N MET A 1 6.47 -19.00 29.49
CA MET A 1 5.58 -17.84 29.71
C MET A 1 6.03 -16.60 28.95
N ASN A 2 7.23 -16.03 29.14
CA ASN A 2 7.66 -14.83 28.39
C ASN A 2 7.60 -14.97 26.87
N LYS A 3 8.00 -16.11 26.29
CA LYS A 3 7.96 -16.31 24.83
C LYS A 3 6.55 -16.28 24.23
N ILE A 4 5.55 -16.77 24.97
CA ILE A 4 4.15 -16.75 24.55
C ILE A 4 3.61 -15.31 24.67
N ILE A 5 3.97 -14.59 25.72
CA ILE A 5 3.59 -13.18 25.92
C ILE A 5 4.18 -12.31 24.79
N HIS A 6 5.45 -12.50 24.43
CA HIS A 6 6.07 -11.77 23.32
C HIS A 6 5.43 -12.09 21.96
N LEU A 7 5.07 -13.35 21.71
CA LEU A 7 4.38 -13.75 20.48
C LEU A 7 2.98 -13.12 20.39
N LEU A 8 2.21 -13.16 21.48
CA LEU A 8 0.88 -12.54 21.54
C LEU A 8 0.95 -11.02 21.38
N LEU A 9 1.94 -10.38 22.01
CA LEU A 9 2.17 -8.94 21.85
C LEU A 9 2.53 -8.58 20.40
N PHE A 10 3.38 -9.37 19.75
CA PHE A 10 3.73 -9.15 18.35
C PHE A 10 2.51 -9.26 17.42
N ILE A 11 1.66 -10.29 17.60
CA ILE A 11 0.44 -10.47 16.79
C ILE A 11 -0.54 -9.31 16.95
N LEU A 12 -0.73 -8.82 18.19
CA LEU A 12 -1.61 -7.68 18.47
C LEU A 12 -1.13 -6.40 17.79
N ILE A 13 0.18 -6.11 17.85
CA ILE A 13 0.75 -4.92 17.21
C ILE A 13 0.56 -4.93 15.70
N ASN A 14 0.81 -6.08 15.05
CA ASN A 14 0.61 -6.21 13.59
C ASN A 14 -0.85 -6.02 13.18
N SER A 15 -1.79 -6.51 14.00
CA SER A 15 -3.23 -6.39 13.71
C SER A 15 -3.70 -4.94 13.75
N LEU A 16 -3.20 -4.15 14.71
CA LEU A 16 -3.55 -2.74 14.84
C LEU A 16 -3.06 -1.91 13.64
N MET A 17 -1.80 -2.12 13.21
CA MET A 17 -1.26 -1.41 12.04
C MET A 17 -1.99 -1.74 10.74
N ALA A 18 -2.49 -2.98 10.58
CA ALA A 18 -3.27 -3.38 9.42
C ALA A 18 -4.66 -2.71 9.38
N GLU A 19 -5.28 -2.49 10.55
CA GLU A 19 -6.55 -1.77 10.67
C GLU A 19 -6.38 -0.29 10.29
N GLU A 20 -5.32 0.37 10.80
CA GLU A 20 -4.99 1.76 10.48
C GLU A 20 -4.79 1.96 8.97
N GLY A 21 -4.05 1.08 8.31
CA GLY A 21 -3.79 1.21 6.87
C GLY A 21 -5.03 1.00 6.00
N LYS A 22 -5.94 0.11 6.41
CA LYS A 22 -7.23 -0.10 5.74
C LYS A 22 -8.13 1.14 5.88
N GLU A 23 -8.16 1.77 7.04
CA GLU A 23 -8.93 3.01 7.26
C GLU A 23 -8.43 4.15 6.37
N VAL A 24 -7.11 4.34 6.27
CA VAL A 24 -6.53 5.35 5.36
C VAL A 24 -6.89 5.03 3.89
N PHE A 25 -6.85 3.75 3.49
CA PHE A 25 -7.27 3.33 2.15
C PHE A 25 -8.73 3.69 1.86
N GLU A 26 -9.65 3.31 2.76
CA GLU A 26 -11.10 3.58 2.65
C GLU A 26 -11.44 5.07 2.74
N THR A 27 -10.54 5.90 3.28
CA THR A 27 -10.74 7.34 3.36
C THR A 27 -10.26 8.06 2.11
N TYR A 28 -9.07 7.72 1.60
CA TYR A 28 -8.38 8.55 0.59
C TYR A 28 -8.18 7.88 -0.76
N CYS A 29 -8.11 6.54 -0.82
CA CYS A 29 -7.57 5.83 -1.99
C CYS A 29 -8.60 4.94 -2.71
N TRP A 30 -9.61 4.44 -2.00
CA TRP A 30 -10.58 3.45 -2.50
C TRP A 30 -11.38 3.89 -3.73
N GLY A 31 -11.59 5.20 -3.91
CA GLY A 31 -12.32 5.73 -5.06
C GLY A 31 -11.61 5.51 -6.40
N CYS A 32 -10.29 5.31 -6.36
CA CYS A 32 -9.47 5.15 -7.57
C CYS A 32 -8.73 3.82 -7.64
N HIS A 33 -8.36 3.22 -6.50
CA HIS A 33 -7.59 2.00 -6.44
C HIS A 33 -8.39 0.85 -5.81
N HIS A 34 -8.13 -0.36 -6.29
CA HIS A 34 -8.59 -1.60 -5.68
C HIS A 34 -7.38 -2.47 -5.32
N GLN A 35 -7.52 -3.36 -4.34
CA GLN A 35 -6.38 -4.11 -3.84
C GLN A 35 -5.86 -5.13 -4.87
N THR A 36 -6.76 -5.79 -5.59
CA THR A 36 -6.41 -6.91 -6.50
C THR A 36 -6.87 -6.73 -7.94
N ALA A 37 -7.56 -5.63 -8.27
CA ALA A 37 -8.14 -5.41 -9.59
C ALA A 37 -7.77 -4.01 -10.11
N VAL A 38 -7.70 -3.86 -11.43
CA VAL A 38 -7.54 -2.55 -12.05
C VAL A 38 -8.80 -1.73 -11.83
N ALA A 39 -8.63 -0.48 -11.40
CA ALA A 39 -9.69 0.52 -11.29
C ALA A 39 -9.28 1.77 -12.10
N PHE A 40 -9.43 2.98 -11.54
CA PHE A 40 -8.85 4.18 -12.16
C PHE A 40 -7.32 4.21 -12.02
N GLY A 41 -6.79 3.61 -10.96
CA GLY A 41 -5.37 3.34 -10.74
C GLY A 41 -5.04 1.84 -10.80
N PRO A 42 -3.75 1.49 -10.82
CA PRO A 42 -3.30 0.10 -10.78
C PRO A 42 -3.66 -0.60 -9.45
N PRO A 43 -3.79 -1.93 -9.46
CA PRO A 43 -4.04 -2.71 -8.24
C PRO A 43 -2.87 -2.65 -7.27
N PHE A 44 -3.16 -2.83 -5.98
CA PHE A 44 -2.13 -2.85 -4.92
C PHE A 44 -1.14 -4.00 -5.13
N GLU A 45 -1.62 -5.16 -5.59
CA GLU A 45 -0.76 -6.31 -5.94
C GLU A 45 0.34 -5.95 -6.95
N GLU A 46 -0.01 -5.18 -7.99
CA GLU A 46 0.95 -4.72 -9.00
C GLU A 46 1.92 -3.69 -8.41
N MET A 47 1.39 -2.73 -7.66
CA MET A 47 2.20 -1.68 -7.03
C MET A 47 3.22 -2.28 -6.05
N ALA A 48 2.78 -3.19 -5.17
CA ALA A 48 3.62 -3.86 -4.18
C ALA A 48 4.70 -4.76 -4.81
N SER A 49 4.46 -5.24 -6.03
CA SER A 49 5.44 -6.03 -6.79
C SER A 49 6.50 -5.16 -7.46
N LYS A 50 6.16 -3.92 -7.84
CA LYS A 50 6.99 -3.06 -8.71
C LYS A 50 7.64 -1.89 -8.00
N ARG A 51 7.17 -1.50 -6.81
CA ARG A 51 7.54 -0.25 -6.16
C ARG A 51 8.10 -0.47 -4.76
N THR A 52 9.03 0.38 -4.36
CA THR A 52 9.50 0.44 -2.97
C THR A 52 8.54 1.26 -2.10
N GLN A 53 8.69 1.14 -0.77
CA GLN A 53 7.94 1.95 0.19
C GLN A 53 8.14 3.46 -0.09
N GLU A 54 9.36 3.89 -0.39
CA GLU A 54 9.70 5.27 -0.68
C GLU A 54 9.05 5.77 -1.96
N GLU A 55 9.04 4.95 -3.02
CA GLU A 55 8.38 5.31 -4.28
C GLU A 55 6.86 5.45 -4.10
N ILE A 56 6.23 4.57 -3.31
CA ILE A 56 4.80 4.66 -3.01
C ILE A 56 4.50 5.94 -2.22
N ARG A 57 5.25 6.23 -1.15
CA ARG A 57 5.11 7.46 -0.36
C ARG A 57 5.32 8.71 -1.20
N ALA A 58 6.34 8.70 -2.06
CA ALA A 58 6.63 9.81 -2.97
C ALA A 58 5.50 10.01 -3.98
N MET A 59 4.92 8.92 -4.51
CA MET A 59 3.76 9.00 -5.41
C MET A 59 2.54 9.59 -4.69
N ILE A 60 2.30 9.25 -3.42
CA ILE A 60 1.17 9.81 -2.65
C ILE A 60 1.34 11.32 -2.43
N THR A 61 2.56 11.76 -2.10
CA THR A 61 2.83 13.15 -1.70
C THR A 61 3.12 14.09 -2.89
N ASN A 62 3.71 13.58 -3.97
CA ASN A 62 4.05 14.34 -5.17
C ASN A 62 3.83 13.53 -6.46
N PRO A 63 2.59 13.11 -6.75
CA PRO A 63 2.29 12.23 -7.88
C PRO A 63 2.63 12.87 -9.23
N LYS A 64 2.56 14.20 -9.35
CA LYS A 64 2.88 14.90 -10.60
C LYS A 64 4.33 14.65 -11.05
N GLU A 65 5.30 14.90 -10.16
CA GLU A 65 6.72 14.75 -10.52
C GLU A 65 7.15 13.29 -10.48
N VAL A 66 6.68 12.52 -9.50
CA VAL A 66 7.02 11.10 -9.38
C VAL A 66 6.46 10.30 -10.55
N SER A 67 5.22 10.56 -10.98
CA SER A 67 4.66 9.89 -12.14
C SER A 67 5.49 10.11 -13.40
N LYS A 68 6.04 11.32 -13.59
CA LYS A 68 6.94 11.63 -14.70
C LYS A 68 8.27 10.89 -14.57
N ALA A 69 8.86 10.90 -13.38
CA ALA A 69 10.11 10.21 -13.09
C ALA A 69 10.01 8.68 -13.32
N LEU A 70 8.84 8.11 -13.03
CA LEU A 70 8.53 6.69 -13.24
C LEU A 70 8.09 6.35 -14.68
N GLY A 71 8.08 7.34 -15.59
CA GLY A 71 7.84 7.13 -17.02
C GLY A 71 6.36 7.07 -17.45
N TYR A 72 5.42 7.44 -16.58
CA TYR A 72 4.01 7.48 -16.96
C TYR A 72 3.71 8.72 -17.81
N THR A 73 2.90 8.55 -18.85
CA THR A 73 2.55 9.62 -19.80
C THR A 73 1.41 10.51 -19.31
N ARG A 74 0.61 10.03 -18.34
CA ARG A 74 -0.52 10.75 -17.75
C ARG A 74 -0.61 10.44 -16.27
N ASN A 75 -1.00 11.44 -15.48
CA ASN A 75 -1.29 11.29 -14.06
C ASN A 75 -2.59 12.02 -13.72
N ALA A 76 -3.56 11.29 -13.15
CA ALA A 76 -4.78 11.86 -12.58
C ALA A 76 -4.78 11.84 -11.04
N MET A 77 -3.77 11.19 -10.43
CA MET A 77 -3.67 11.10 -8.97
C MET A 77 -3.38 12.48 -8.38
N PRO A 78 -4.25 13.01 -7.50
CA PRO A 78 -3.99 14.25 -6.80
C PRO A 78 -2.94 14.04 -5.70
N PRO A 79 -2.19 15.08 -5.32
CA PRO A 79 -1.30 14.99 -4.15
C PRO A 79 -2.12 14.89 -2.87
N PHE A 80 -1.69 14.04 -1.94
CA PHE A 80 -2.26 13.94 -0.60
C PHE A 80 -1.24 14.40 0.45
N GLN A 81 -1.70 15.22 1.38
CA GLN A 81 -0.94 15.60 2.57
C GLN A 81 -1.47 14.78 3.74
N LEU A 82 -0.78 13.68 4.03
CA LEU A 82 -1.09 12.77 5.13
C LEU A 82 -0.05 12.95 6.23
N SER A 83 -0.38 12.61 7.48
CA SER A 83 0.62 12.54 8.54
C SER A 83 1.63 11.41 8.26
N ASP A 84 2.78 11.44 8.92
CA ASP A 84 3.77 10.38 8.74
C ASP A 84 3.25 9.00 9.18
N GLU A 85 2.39 8.96 10.19
CA GLU A 85 1.70 7.73 10.62
C GLU A 85 0.79 7.21 9.50
N ASN A 86 -0.07 8.07 8.94
CA ASN A 86 -0.97 7.67 7.86
C ASN A 86 -0.22 7.26 6.59
N LEU A 87 0.88 7.94 6.24
CA LEU A 87 1.75 7.55 5.13
C LEU A 87 2.39 6.19 5.35
N THR A 88 2.77 5.88 6.58
CA THR A 88 3.36 4.59 6.95
C THR A 88 2.29 3.51 6.85
N ALA A 89 1.15 3.70 7.52
CA ALA A 89 0.04 2.76 7.54
C ALA A 89 -0.48 2.42 6.13
N ILE A 90 -0.72 3.42 5.26
CA ILE A 90 -1.20 3.14 3.89
C ILE A 90 -0.15 2.43 3.04
N THR A 91 1.13 2.76 3.22
CA THR A 91 2.18 2.12 2.41
C THR A 91 2.39 0.68 2.83
N ASP A 92 2.38 0.40 4.13
CA ASP A 92 2.45 -0.96 4.66
C ASP A 92 1.23 -1.78 4.24
N TYR A 93 0.04 -1.16 4.25
CA TYR A 93 -1.18 -1.80 3.74
C TYR A 93 -1.07 -2.14 2.26
N ILE A 94 -0.60 -1.23 1.40
CA ILE A 94 -0.37 -1.53 -0.04
C ILE A 94 0.64 -2.69 -0.18
N LEU A 95 1.77 -2.62 0.51
CA LEU A 95 2.84 -3.63 0.42
C LEU A 95 2.41 -5.00 0.94
N SER A 96 1.44 -5.08 1.85
CA SER A 96 0.87 -6.35 2.33
C SER A 96 0.19 -7.17 1.24
N TYR A 97 -0.15 -6.56 0.09
CA TYR A 97 -0.72 -7.24 -1.08
C TYR A 97 0.33 -7.77 -2.06
N LYS A 98 1.62 -7.73 -1.69
CA LYS A 98 2.66 -8.36 -2.53
C LYS A 98 2.36 -9.86 -2.67
N PRO A 99 2.19 -10.38 -3.90
CA PRO A 99 1.87 -11.78 -4.09
C PRO A 99 3.05 -12.65 -3.69
N ASP A 100 2.76 -13.76 -2.99
CA ASP A 100 3.74 -14.81 -2.76
C ASP A 100 4.15 -15.42 -4.11
N GLU A 101 5.43 -15.75 -4.31
CA GLU A 101 5.93 -16.31 -5.58
C GLU A 101 5.20 -17.60 -6.02
N ASN A 102 4.53 -18.29 -5.09
CA ASN A 102 3.71 -19.47 -5.37
C ASN A 102 2.27 -19.16 -5.80
N SER A 103 1.73 -17.98 -5.49
CA SER A 103 0.33 -17.59 -5.78
C SER A 103 0.08 -17.18 -7.24
N THR A 104 1.14 -16.92 -8.00
CA THR A 104 1.06 -16.50 -9.41
C THR A 104 0.83 -17.68 -10.36
N LYS A 105 1.10 -18.93 -9.92
CA LYS A 105 0.98 -20.14 -10.75
C LYS A 105 -0.44 -20.70 -10.86
N GLU A 106 -1.35 -20.33 -9.97
CA GLU A 106 -2.72 -20.87 -9.91
C GLU A 106 -3.78 -19.97 -10.57
N ARG A 107 -3.37 -18.81 -11.07
CA ARG A 107 -4.26 -17.80 -11.68
C ARG A 107 -4.15 -17.73 -13.21
N GLN A 108 -3.66 -18.80 -13.85
CA GLN A 108 -3.58 -18.99 -15.31
C GLN A 108 -4.48 -20.12 -15.78
#